data_AF-A0A971SF27-F1
#
_entry.id   AF-A0A971SF27-F1
#
_cell.length_a   1.000
_cell.length_b   1.000
_cell.length_c   1.000
_cell.angle_alpha   90.00
_cell.angle_beta   90.00
_cell.angle_gamma   90.00
#
_symmetry.space_group_name_H-M   'P 1'
#
loop_
_entity.id
_entity.type
_entity.pdbx_description
1 polymer ?
#
loop_
_entity_poly.entity_id
_entity_poly.type
_entity_poly.pdbx_seq_one_letter_code
_entity_poly.pdbx_strand_id
1 'polypeptide(L)'
;MFFNKRKDGKLVKGGDPMIHIMPYVMRGRNESAVYYGKSFCVENIQEYIREKRREGKRITLFNVIVSALLHTVYRRPHLNRFVAGRKLYQRNTMDVLYVVKTLMTDEGVESVAKITSDGHDTLEDVTRMMSEHIGYIKDGQEKGDDRLIEFATKMPRFLIRFVLWIIRILDFHGLMPKVLMDNIPLYSSVFISHMGSLGAEAPFHHLYEFGTTSIFCTIGKIYKKPYQNVASGELEWKKTIDISISIDERICDGFYLIKSLRLFETYIDDPHLLEHSPIELDLEHKQKLRQYKQYDGDSESFLEDYWEKMMAEADGNKGADHSDENL
;
A
#
# COMPACT_ATOMS: atom_id res chain seq x y z
N MET A 1 -7.35 -31.14 11.29
CA MET A 1 -6.18 -30.79 10.44
C MET A 1 -6.55 -30.20 9.05
N PHE A 2 -7.83 -30.05 8.70
CA PHE A 2 -8.28 -29.53 7.38
C PHE A 2 -8.53 -28.00 7.29
N PHE A 3 -8.59 -27.28 8.41
CA PHE A 3 -8.99 -25.86 8.46
C PHE A 3 -7.84 -24.83 8.50
N ASN A 4 -6.65 -25.21 8.02
CA ASN A 4 -5.44 -24.37 8.09
C ASN A 4 -4.87 -23.96 6.73
N LYS A 5 -5.54 -24.29 5.61
CA LYS A 5 -5.08 -23.93 4.26
C LYS A 5 -6.10 -23.00 3.59
N ARG A 6 -5.80 -21.70 3.56
CA ARG A 6 -6.50 -20.73 2.71
C ARG A 6 -5.80 -20.63 1.36
N LYS A 7 -6.53 -20.27 0.31
CA LYS A 7 -5.96 -20.12 -1.05
C LYS A 7 -5.20 -18.79 -1.24
N ASP A 8 -5.57 -17.77 -0.47
CA ASP A 8 -5.00 -16.41 -0.51
C ASP A 8 -3.86 -16.18 0.50
N GLY A 9 -3.61 -17.11 1.43
CA GLY A 9 -2.52 -16.95 2.39
C GLY A 9 -2.17 -18.19 3.23
N LYS A 10 -1.01 -18.09 3.89
CA LYS A 10 -0.45 -19.10 4.80
C LYS A 10 -0.64 -18.67 6.24
N LEU A 11 -1.06 -19.59 7.10
CA LEU A 11 -1.26 -19.31 8.53
C LEU A 11 0.07 -18.89 9.17
N VAL A 12 0.07 -17.74 9.86
CA VAL A 12 1.20 -17.32 10.70
C VAL A 12 1.14 -18.14 12.00
N LYS A 13 2.19 -18.92 12.27
CA LYS A 13 2.24 -19.82 13.45
C LYS A 13 3.16 -19.33 14.57
N GLY A 14 4.15 -18.50 14.24
CA GLY A 14 5.12 -17.95 15.20
C GLY A 14 4.82 -16.50 15.53
N GLY A 15 5.70 -15.88 16.32
CA GLY A 15 5.58 -14.48 16.77
C GLY A 15 5.01 -14.35 18.18
N ASP A 16 4.85 -13.11 18.61
CA ASP A 16 4.30 -12.75 19.93
C ASP A 16 2.89 -13.35 20.12
N PRO A 17 2.60 -14.03 21.25
CA PRO A 17 1.25 -14.51 21.56
C PRO A 17 0.14 -13.47 21.39
N MET A 18 0.44 -12.18 21.58
CA MET A 18 -0.49 -11.07 21.40
C MET A 18 -1.10 -11.04 19.99
N ILE A 19 -0.30 -11.26 18.94
CA ILE A 19 -0.80 -11.21 17.55
C ILE A 19 -1.80 -12.33 17.25
N HIS A 20 -1.78 -13.41 18.03
CA HIS A 20 -2.66 -14.56 17.87
C HIS A 20 -3.96 -14.41 18.67
N ILE A 21 -3.93 -13.70 19.81
CA ILE A 21 -5.13 -13.45 20.61
C ILE A 21 -5.91 -12.22 20.11
N MET A 22 -5.24 -11.22 19.52
CA MET A 22 -5.88 -10.00 19.01
C MET A 22 -7.09 -10.28 18.10
N PRO A 23 -7.05 -11.21 17.12
CA PRO A 23 -8.23 -11.55 16.31
C PRO A 23 -9.44 -12.09 17.10
N TYR A 24 -9.24 -12.59 18.32
CA TYR A 24 -10.33 -13.07 19.18
C TYR A 24 -10.94 -11.93 19.99
N VAL A 25 -10.10 -11.00 20.47
CA VAL A 25 -10.48 -9.80 21.22
C VAL A 25 -11.16 -8.79 20.30
N MET A 26 -10.48 -8.42 19.22
CA MET A 26 -10.92 -7.47 18.21
C MET A 26 -11.39 -8.24 16.98
N ARG A 27 -12.70 -8.34 16.79
CA ARG A 27 -13.37 -9.29 15.89
C ARG A 27 -13.45 -8.76 14.45
N GLY A 28 -13.93 -7.54 14.27
CA GLY A 28 -14.09 -6.83 13.01
C GLY A 28 -12.87 -6.00 12.63
N ARG A 29 -12.81 -5.59 11.35
CA ARG A 29 -11.72 -4.74 10.85
C ARG A 29 -11.91 -3.29 11.25
N ASN A 30 -13.13 -2.78 11.31
CA ASN A 30 -13.39 -1.40 11.69
C ASN A 30 -13.16 -1.12 13.17
N GLU A 31 -13.40 -2.11 14.04
CA GLU A 31 -12.99 -1.99 15.45
C GLU A 31 -11.48 -2.14 15.66
N SER A 32 -10.75 -2.58 14.63
CA SER A 32 -9.29 -2.72 14.63
C SER A 32 -8.60 -1.73 13.69
N ALA A 33 -9.31 -0.71 13.23
CA ALA A 33 -8.80 0.23 12.24
C ALA A 33 -8.01 1.34 12.92
N VAL A 34 -6.77 1.51 12.50
CA VAL A 34 -5.94 2.66 12.84
C VAL A 34 -5.87 3.58 11.63
N TYR A 35 -5.99 4.87 11.88
CA TYR A 35 -6.02 5.92 10.87
C TYR A 35 -4.72 6.73 10.89
N TYR A 36 -4.09 6.91 9.73
CA TYR A 36 -2.90 7.73 9.55
C TYR A 36 -3.08 8.68 8.37
N GLY A 37 -3.04 9.98 8.62
CA GLY A 37 -3.13 11.01 7.58
C GLY A 37 -1.84 11.82 7.53
N LYS A 38 -1.24 11.95 6.35
CA LYS A 38 -0.03 12.78 6.17
C LYS A 38 -0.05 13.51 4.84
N SER A 39 0.49 14.72 4.87
CA SER A 39 0.75 15.54 3.69
C SER A 39 2.16 15.29 3.17
N PHE A 40 2.30 15.03 1.88
CA PHE A 40 3.56 14.76 1.20
C PHE A 40 3.86 15.86 0.20
N CYS A 41 5.09 16.41 0.23
CA CYS A 41 5.56 17.29 -0.84
C CYS A 41 5.73 16.47 -2.11
N VAL A 42 5.24 16.96 -3.25
CA VAL A 42 5.30 16.22 -4.52
C VAL A 42 6.20 16.89 -5.56
N GLU A 43 6.99 17.90 -5.19
CA GLU A 43 7.87 18.60 -6.12
C GLU A 43 8.91 17.66 -6.74
N ASN A 44 9.54 16.80 -5.93
CA ASN A 44 10.51 15.80 -6.42
C ASN A 44 9.86 14.82 -7.40
N ILE A 45 8.65 14.32 -7.08
CA ILE A 45 7.88 13.47 -8.01
C ILE A 45 7.55 14.21 -9.30
N GLN A 46 7.20 15.49 -9.23
CA GLN A 46 6.88 16.28 -10.42
C GLN A 46 8.11 16.58 -11.28
N GLU A 47 9.27 16.77 -10.66
CA GLU A 47 10.55 16.85 -11.36
C GLU A 47 10.88 15.55 -12.07
N TYR A 48 10.85 14.43 -11.35
CA TYR A 48 11.04 13.09 -11.90
C TYR A 48 10.08 12.80 -13.08
N ILE A 49 8.79 13.10 -12.94
CA ILE A 49 7.81 12.91 -14.02
C ILE A 49 8.15 13.78 -15.24
N ARG A 50 8.64 15.00 -15.05
CA ARG A 50 9.07 15.88 -16.16
C ARG A 50 10.31 15.33 -16.85
N GLU A 51 11.26 14.80 -16.10
CA GLU A 51 12.44 14.12 -16.63
C GLU A 51 12.04 12.91 -17.49
N LYS A 52 11.29 11.95 -16.93
CA LYS A 52 10.85 10.76 -17.67
C LYS A 52 9.97 11.09 -18.88
N ARG A 53 9.20 12.17 -18.82
CA ARG A 53 8.46 12.67 -20.00
C ARG A 53 9.38 13.12 -21.13
N ARG A 54 10.54 13.72 -20.84
CA ARG A 54 11.54 14.09 -21.86
C ARG A 54 12.19 12.85 -22.50
N GLU A 55 12.28 11.74 -21.76
CA GLU A 55 12.68 10.43 -22.28
C GLU A 55 11.58 9.73 -23.10
N GLY A 56 10.40 10.33 -23.23
CA GLY A 56 9.25 9.73 -23.93
C GLY A 56 8.40 8.79 -23.09
N LYS A 57 8.69 8.65 -21.78
CA LYS A 57 7.95 7.79 -20.86
C LYS A 57 6.79 8.55 -20.21
N ARG A 58 5.60 7.94 -20.19
CA ARG A 58 4.39 8.54 -19.58
C ARG A 58 4.13 7.96 -18.20
N ILE A 59 4.70 8.60 -17.18
CA ILE A 59 4.51 8.24 -15.77
C ILE A 59 3.59 9.25 -15.09
N THR A 60 2.70 8.77 -14.22
CA THR A 60 1.80 9.62 -13.42
C THR A 60 2.18 9.59 -11.93
N LEU A 61 1.74 10.59 -11.17
CA LEU A 61 1.88 10.61 -9.71
C LEU A 61 1.25 9.36 -9.07
N PHE A 62 0.13 8.90 -9.62
CA PHE A 62 -0.55 7.71 -9.14
C PHE A 62 0.29 6.45 -9.34
N ASN A 63 0.99 6.32 -10.48
CA ASN A 63 1.90 5.20 -10.72
C ASN A 63 3.02 5.17 -9.68
N VAL A 64 3.62 6.34 -9.39
CA VAL A 64 4.68 6.48 -8.39
C VAL A 64 4.19 6.06 -7.00
N ILE A 65 2.99 6.51 -6.59
CA ILE A 65 2.43 6.14 -5.28
C ILE A 65 2.12 4.63 -5.20
N VAL A 66 1.58 4.04 -6.26
CA VAL A 66 1.31 2.59 -6.32
C VAL A 66 2.61 1.79 -6.21
N SER A 67 3.64 2.17 -6.98
CA SER A 67 4.97 1.55 -6.91
C SER A 67 5.59 1.71 -5.52
N ALA A 68 5.54 2.90 -4.92
CA ALA A 68 6.03 3.12 -3.56
C ALA A 68 5.33 2.24 -2.51
N LEU A 69 4.01 2.05 -2.63
CA LEU A 69 3.26 1.11 -1.78
C LEU A 69 3.69 -0.34 -1.99
N LEU A 70 3.86 -0.78 -3.24
CA LEU A 70 4.31 -2.14 -3.56
C LEU A 70 5.72 -2.41 -2.99
N HIS A 71 6.66 -1.48 -3.19
CA HIS A 71 8.00 -1.55 -2.61
C HIS A 71 7.96 -1.61 -1.08
N THR A 72 7.13 -0.77 -0.46
CA THR A 72 6.96 -0.73 0.99
C THR A 72 6.42 -2.06 1.51
N VAL A 73 5.35 -2.59 0.92
CA VAL A 73 4.72 -3.85 1.32
C VAL A 73 5.66 -5.04 1.13
N TYR A 74 6.46 -5.05 0.06
CA TYR A 74 7.48 -6.07 -0.19
C TYR A 74 8.56 -6.06 0.91
N ARG A 75 9.15 -4.89 1.19
CA ARG A 75 10.19 -4.71 2.21
C ARG A 75 9.65 -4.88 3.63
N ARG A 76 8.35 -4.68 3.83
CA ARG A 76 7.66 -4.73 5.12
C ARG A 76 6.56 -5.79 5.10
N PRO A 77 6.91 -7.09 5.05
CA PRO A 77 5.97 -8.18 4.78
C PRO A 77 4.84 -8.34 5.81
N HIS A 78 4.95 -7.76 7.01
CA HIS A 78 3.83 -7.77 7.97
C HIS A 78 2.65 -6.92 7.48
N LEU A 79 2.90 -5.89 6.65
CA LEU A 79 1.85 -5.13 5.98
C LEU A 79 1.09 -5.98 4.95
N ASN A 80 1.69 -7.06 4.45
CA ASN A 80 1.03 -8.02 3.57
C ASN A 80 0.38 -9.20 4.31
N ARG A 81 -0.06 -8.98 5.54
CA ARG A 81 -0.84 -9.95 6.32
C ARG A 81 -2.31 -9.56 6.36
N PHE A 82 -3.14 -10.49 6.78
CA PHE A 82 -4.57 -10.27 6.99
C PHE A 82 -5.13 -11.19 8.06
N VAL A 83 -6.21 -10.73 8.70
CA VAL A 83 -6.99 -11.56 9.64
C VAL A 83 -8.20 -12.14 8.93
N ALA A 84 -8.39 -13.46 9.07
CA ALA A 84 -9.58 -14.19 8.62
C ALA A 84 -9.88 -15.35 9.57
N GLY A 85 -11.15 -15.67 9.84
CA GLY A 85 -11.48 -16.81 10.72
C GLY A 85 -10.85 -16.75 12.12
N ARG A 86 -10.59 -15.54 12.62
CA ARG A 86 -9.88 -15.24 13.88
C ARG A 86 -8.43 -15.74 13.92
N LYS A 87 -7.78 -15.81 12.76
CA LYS A 87 -6.39 -16.19 12.62
C LYS A 87 -5.66 -15.20 11.72
N LEU A 88 -4.36 -15.03 11.97
CA LEU A 88 -3.48 -14.18 11.18
C LEU A 88 -2.84 -14.99 10.03
N TYR A 89 -2.86 -14.44 8.82
CA TYR A 89 -2.31 -15.06 7.62
C TYR A 89 -1.33 -14.13 6.92
N GLN A 90 -0.27 -14.71 6.35
CA GLN A 90 0.61 -14.05 5.38
C GLN A 90 0.02 -14.25 3.99
N ARG A 91 -0.21 -13.17 3.23
CA ARG A 91 -0.72 -13.27 1.85
C ARG A 91 0.31 -13.89 0.92
N ASN A 92 -0.17 -14.64 -0.07
CA ASN A 92 0.69 -15.30 -1.06
C ASN A 92 1.22 -14.35 -2.15
N THR A 93 0.47 -13.29 -2.46
CA THR A 93 0.77 -12.30 -3.52
C THR A 93 0.67 -10.89 -2.96
N MET A 94 1.19 -9.89 -3.66
CA MET A 94 0.96 -8.48 -3.34
C MET A 94 -0.04 -7.91 -4.35
N ASP A 95 -1.26 -7.69 -3.87
CA ASP A 95 -2.36 -7.28 -4.73
C ASP A 95 -2.75 -5.84 -4.39
N VAL A 96 -2.74 -4.96 -5.37
CA VAL A 96 -3.22 -3.58 -5.23
C VAL A 96 -4.51 -3.43 -6.04
N LEU A 97 -5.58 -3.04 -5.35
CA LEU A 97 -6.84 -2.67 -5.98
C LEU A 97 -6.97 -1.16 -6.07
N TYR A 98 -7.58 -0.65 -7.13
CA TYR A 98 -7.93 0.76 -7.21
C TYR A 98 -9.18 0.99 -8.04
N VAL A 99 -9.95 2.03 -7.66
CA VAL A 99 -11.17 2.41 -8.37
C VAL A 99 -10.82 3.13 -9.67
N VAL A 100 -11.47 2.72 -10.76
CA VAL A 100 -11.41 3.37 -12.07
C VAL A 100 -12.82 3.80 -12.45
N LYS A 101 -13.00 5.10 -12.62
CA LYS A 101 -14.24 5.63 -13.19
C LYS A 101 -14.15 5.65 -14.71
N THR A 102 -15.07 4.94 -15.37
CA THR A 102 -15.08 4.78 -16.84
C THR A 102 -15.38 6.09 -17.55
N LEU A 103 -16.40 6.81 -17.09
CA LEU A 103 -16.84 8.11 -17.58
C LEU A 103 -16.85 9.12 -16.44
N MET A 104 -16.35 10.32 -16.68
CA MET A 104 -16.38 11.42 -15.70
C MET A 104 -17.76 12.10 -15.66
N THR A 105 -18.81 11.31 -15.44
CA THR A 105 -20.21 11.72 -15.28
C THR A 105 -20.80 11.05 -14.05
N ASP A 106 -21.93 11.55 -13.54
CA ASP A 106 -22.60 10.94 -12.38
C ASP A 106 -23.13 9.53 -12.68
N GLU A 107 -23.44 9.24 -13.95
CA GLU A 107 -23.89 7.93 -14.44
C GLU A 107 -22.73 6.99 -14.80
N GLY A 108 -21.49 7.48 -14.77
CA GLY A 108 -20.31 6.70 -15.11
C GLY A 108 -20.08 5.56 -14.12
N VAL A 109 -20.04 4.32 -14.63
CA VAL A 109 -19.82 3.13 -13.82
C VAL A 109 -18.40 3.13 -13.25
N GLU A 110 -18.30 2.79 -11.97
CA GLU A 110 -17.04 2.52 -11.29
C GLU A 110 -16.69 1.04 -11.45
N SER A 111 -15.45 0.76 -11.86
CA SER A 111 -14.89 -0.60 -11.88
C SER A 111 -13.65 -0.65 -11.01
N VAL A 112 -13.27 -1.82 -10.52
CA VAL A 112 -12.05 -1.99 -9.71
C VAL A 112 -10.96 -2.66 -10.53
N ALA A 113 -9.84 -1.97 -10.72
CA ALA A 113 -8.64 -2.53 -11.32
C ALA A 113 -7.81 -3.27 -10.26
N LYS A 114 -7.08 -4.32 -10.69
CA LYS A 114 -6.20 -5.11 -9.85
C LYS A 114 -4.81 -5.20 -10.48
N ILE A 115 -3.77 -4.93 -9.71
CA ILE A 115 -2.39 -5.25 -10.05
C ILE A 115 -1.93 -6.33 -9.08
N THR A 116 -1.21 -7.32 -9.60
CA THR A 116 -0.57 -8.36 -8.80
C THR A 116 0.93 -8.26 -9.02
N SER A 117 1.69 -8.13 -7.95
CA SER A 117 3.15 -8.08 -7.96
C SER A 117 3.73 -9.20 -7.11
N ASP A 118 4.91 -9.68 -7.52
CA ASP A 118 5.73 -10.63 -6.78
C ASP A 118 7.06 -10.01 -6.28
N GLY A 119 7.27 -8.71 -6.52
CA GLY A 119 8.46 -7.96 -6.12
C GLY A 119 9.51 -7.78 -7.21
N HIS A 120 9.26 -8.27 -8.43
CA HIS A 120 10.14 -8.06 -9.58
C HIS A 120 9.78 -6.82 -10.43
N ASP A 121 8.64 -6.18 -10.16
CA ASP A 121 8.14 -5.08 -10.99
C ASP A 121 8.87 -3.76 -10.68
N THR A 122 9.38 -3.11 -11.72
CA THR A 122 9.86 -1.72 -11.67
C THR A 122 8.68 -0.73 -11.77
N LEU A 123 8.94 0.57 -11.60
CA LEU A 123 7.94 1.62 -11.86
C LEU A 123 7.43 1.61 -13.31
N GLU A 124 8.26 1.23 -14.27
CA GLU A 124 7.84 1.11 -15.67
C GLU A 124 6.88 -0.08 -15.86
N ASP A 125 7.17 -1.21 -15.22
CA ASP A 125 6.28 -2.38 -15.24
C ASP A 125 4.94 -2.08 -14.59
N VAL A 126 4.95 -1.45 -13.42
CA VAL A 126 3.72 -1.01 -12.74
C VAL A 126 2.93 -0.04 -13.62
N THR A 127 3.60 0.93 -14.24
CA THR A 127 2.97 1.89 -15.16
C THR A 127 2.32 1.18 -16.36
N ARG A 128 2.99 0.19 -16.93
CA ARG A 128 2.49 -0.61 -18.06
C ARG A 128 1.28 -1.45 -17.64
N MET A 129 1.39 -2.20 -16.54
CA MET A 129 0.28 -3.01 -16.00
C MET A 129 -0.96 -2.18 -15.70
N MET A 130 -0.78 -0.98 -15.13
CA MET A 130 -1.87 -0.04 -14.88
C MET A 130 -2.52 0.45 -16.17
N SER A 131 -1.71 0.83 -17.16
CA SER A 131 -2.21 1.33 -18.44
C SER A 131 -3.00 0.26 -19.20
N GLU A 132 -2.51 -0.99 -19.20
CA GLU A 132 -3.19 -2.15 -19.76
C GLU A 132 -4.55 -2.37 -19.07
N HIS A 133 -4.59 -2.43 -17.74
CA HIS A 133 -5.84 -2.63 -17.00
C HIS A 133 -6.86 -1.51 -17.18
N ILE A 134 -6.41 -0.24 -17.22
CA ILE A 134 -7.29 0.89 -17.49
C ILE A 134 -7.83 0.82 -18.92
N GLY A 135 -7.01 0.39 -19.90
CA GLY A 135 -7.44 0.13 -21.27
C GLY A 135 -8.56 -0.91 -21.31
N TYR A 136 -8.34 -2.08 -20.72
CA TYR A 136 -9.34 -3.17 -20.66
C TYR A 136 -10.68 -2.72 -20.05
N ILE A 137 -10.66 -1.90 -18.99
CA ILE A 137 -11.86 -1.37 -18.35
C ILE A 137 -12.59 -0.39 -19.26
N LYS A 138 -11.85 0.50 -19.94
CA LYS A 138 -12.44 1.52 -20.83
C LYS A 138 -13.00 0.95 -22.11
N ASP A 139 -12.45 -0.16 -22.59
CA ASP A 139 -12.94 -0.89 -23.77
C ASP A 139 -14.26 -1.65 -23.50
N GLY A 140 -14.83 -1.53 -22.28
CA GLY A 140 -16.13 -2.10 -21.94
C GLY A 140 -16.11 -3.61 -21.79
N GLN A 141 -14.94 -4.22 -21.57
CA GLN A 141 -14.86 -5.65 -21.28
C GLN A 141 -15.42 -5.91 -19.89
N GLU A 142 -16.58 -6.60 -19.84
CA GLU A 142 -17.20 -7.03 -18.58
C GLU A 142 -16.24 -7.90 -17.77
N LYS A 143 -16.02 -7.48 -16.52
CA LYS A 143 -15.27 -8.29 -15.56
C LYS A 143 -16.18 -9.27 -14.82
N GLY A 144 -15.57 -10.28 -14.22
CA GLY A 144 -16.31 -11.27 -13.46
C GLY A 144 -16.92 -10.74 -12.16
N ASP A 145 -16.38 -9.66 -11.56
CA ASP A 145 -16.99 -8.97 -10.43
C ASP A 145 -18.32 -8.29 -10.83
N ASP A 146 -18.33 -7.56 -11.95
CA ASP A 146 -19.54 -6.91 -12.48
C ASP A 146 -20.66 -7.93 -12.73
N ARG A 147 -20.35 -9.08 -13.33
CA ARG A 147 -21.32 -10.17 -13.56
C ARG A 147 -21.86 -10.77 -12.27
N LEU A 148 -21.01 -10.93 -11.25
CA LEU A 148 -21.45 -11.43 -9.94
C LEU A 148 -22.40 -10.45 -9.26
N ILE A 149 -22.13 -9.15 -9.35
CA ILE A 149 -22.98 -8.09 -8.80
C ILE A 149 -24.33 -8.06 -9.53
N GLU A 150 -24.34 -8.11 -10.86
CA GLU A 150 -25.57 -8.11 -11.66
C GLU A 150 -26.44 -9.35 -11.39
N PHE A 151 -25.82 -10.52 -11.26
CA PHE A 151 -26.54 -11.74 -10.88
C PHE A 151 -27.13 -11.61 -9.46
N ALA A 152 -26.37 -11.03 -8.52
CA ALA A 152 -26.83 -10.83 -7.15
C ALA A 152 -28.02 -9.87 -7.06
N THR A 153 -28.04 -8.77 -7.82
CA THR A 153 -29.11 -7.77 -7.76
C THR A 153 -30.44 -8.25 -8.31
N LYS A 154 -30.44 -9.24 -9.22
CA LYS A 154 -31.66 -9.86 -9.78
C LYS A 154 -32.32 -10.88 -8.86
N MET A 155 -31.66 -11.31 -7.78
CA MET A 155 -32.20 -12.33 -6.86
C MET A 155 -33.17 -11.75 -5.81
N PRO A 156 -34.16 -12.53 -5.34
CA PRO A 156 -34.98 -12.15 -4.19
C PRO A 156 -34.12 -11.91 -2.93
N ARG A 157 -34.49 -10.91 -2.12
CA ARG A 157 -33.71 -10.48 -0.94
C ARG A 157 -33.38 -11.62 0.04
N PHE A 158 -34.30 -12.57 0.26
CA PHE A 158 -34.06 -13.70 1.16
C PHE A 158 -32.97 -14.64 0.63
N LEU A 159 -32.91 -14.83 -0.69
CA LEU A 159 -31.93 -15.69 -1.33
C LEU A 159 -30.54 -15.05 -1.30
N ILE A 160 -30.43 -13.74 -1.56
CA ILE A 160 -29.17 -12.99 -1.41
C ILE A 160 -28.62 -13.13 0.00
N ARG A 161 -29.47 -12.95 1.03
CA ARG A 161 -29.06 -13.09 2.44
C ARG A 161 -28.56 -14.50 2.74
N PHE A 162 -29.23 -15.52 2.23
CA PHE A 162 -28.83 -16.91 2.42
C PHE A 162 -27.49 -17.23 1.74
N VAL A 163 -27.30 -16.78 0.49
CA VAL A 163 -26.04 -16.96 -0.26
C VAL A 163 -24.89 -16.24 0.43
N LEU A 164 -25.06 -14.98 0.82
CA LEU A 164 -24.04 -14.22 1.56
C LEU A 164 -23.69 -14.86 2.91
N TRP A 165 -24.67 -15.44 3.59
CA TRP A 165 -24.43 -16.18 4.83
C TRP A 165 -23.55 -17.43 4.59
N ILE A 166 -23.83 -18.20 3.54
CA ILE A 166 -22.97 -19.33 3.14
C ILE A 166 -21.56 -18.86 2.79
N ILE A 167 -21.43 -17.81 1.98
CA ILE A 167 -20.13 -17.25 1.58
C ILE A 167 -19.34 -16.81 2.80
N ARG A 168 -19.97 -16.16 3.78
CA ARG A 168 -19.32 -15.76 5.04
C ARG A 168 -18.85 -16.95 5.87
N ILE A 169 -19.60 -18.05 5.90
CA ILE A 169 -19.17 -19.29 6.57
C ILE A 169 -17.97 -19.90 5.85
N LEU A 170 -18.02 -20.01 4.52
CA LEU A 170 -16.91 -20.53 3.72
C LEU A 170 -15.65 -19.69 3.92
N ASP A 171 -15.77 -18.36 3.87
CA ASP A 171 -14.64 -17.46 4.09
C ASP A 171 -14.11 -17.55 5.53
N PHE A 172 -14.99 -17.61 6.55
CA PHE A 172 -14.57 -17.78 7.95
C PHE A 172 -13.75 -19.06 8.17
N HIS A 173 -14.16 -20.18 7.55
CA HIS A 173 -13.47 -21.46 7.68
C HIS A 173 -12.32 -21.67 6.69
N GLY A 174 -12.02 -20.69 5.83
CA GLY A 174 -10.95 -20.77 4.84
C GLY A 174 -11.26 -21.67 3.63
N LEU A 175 -12.54 -21.96 3.40
CA LEU A 175 -13.05 -22.81 2.32
C LEU A 175 -13.52 -22.01 1.10
N MET A 176 -13.33 -20.69 1.10
CA MET A 176 -13.76 -19.81 0.03
C MET A 176 -13.13 -20.23 -1.33
N PRO A 177 -13.94 -20.46 -2.38
CA PRO A 177 -13.43 -20.81 -3.71
C PRO A 177 -12.52 -19.73 -4.29
N LYS A 178 -11.44 -20.14 -4.99
CA LYS A 178 -10.48 -19.23 -5.61
C LYS A 178 -11.14 -18.30 -6.62
N VAL A 179 -12.03 -18.87 -7.45
CA VAL A 179 -12.80 -18.12 -8.44
C VAL A 179 -13.59 -16.98 -7.80
N LEU A 180 -14.18 -17.17 -6.61
CA LEU A 180 -14.86 -16.08 -5.93
C LEU A 180 -13.88 -15.06 -5.35
N MET A 181 -12.75 -15.49 -4.78
CA MET A 181 -11.73 -14.55 -4.29
C MET A 181 -11.17 -13.67 -5.42
N ASP A 182 -10.92 -14.27 -6.59
CA ASP A 182 -10.35 -13.57 -7.74
C ASP A 182 -11.34 -12.56 -8.38
N ASN A 183 -12.66 -12.76 -8.21
CA ASN A 183 -13.73 -11.91 -8.75
C ASN A 183 -14.45 -11.07 -7.69
N ILE A 184 -14.01 -11.06 -6.44
CA ILE A 184 -14.56 -10.16 -5.42
C ILE A 184 -13.47 -9.12 -5.12
N PRO A 185 -13.70 -7.82 -5.37
CA PRO A 185 -12.69 -6.78 -5.24
C PRO A 185 -12.42 -6.39 -3.79
N LEU A 186 -12.31 -7.36 -2.88
CA LEU A 186 -12.07 -7.17 -1.45
C LEU A 186 -10.97 -8.11 -0.92
N TYR A 187 -10.29 -8.82 -1.81
CA TYR A 187 -9.16 -9.70 -1.51
C TYR A 187 -7.88 -9.07 -2.06
N SER A 188 -7.25 -8.19 -1.28
CA SER A 188 -6.02 -7.50 -1.69
C SER A 188 -5.10 -7.15 -0.54
N SER A 189 -3.86 -6.78 -0.84
CA SER A 189 -2.94 -6.20 0.15
C SER A 189 -3.37 -4.78 0.48
N VAL A 190 -3.55 -3.97 -0.57
CA VAL A 190 -3.94 -2.55 -0.46
C VAL A 190 -5.12 -2.28 -1.38
N PHE A 191 -6.05 -1.44 -0.94
CA PHE A 191 -7.09 -0.85 -1.78
C PHE A 191 -6.90 0.66 -1.81
N ILE A 192 -6.77 1.24 -3.00
CA ILE A 192 -6.53 2.66 -3.19
C ILE A 192 -7.75 3.36 -3.81
N SER A 193 -8.15 4.49 -3.24
CA SER A 193 -9.11 5.41 -3.85
C SER A 193 -8.45 6.75 -4.15
N HIS A 194 -8.31 7.08 -5.44
CA HIS A 194 -7.69 8.34 -5.87
C HIS A 194 -8.74 9.45 -6.06
N MET A 195 -9.23 9.98 -4.94
CA MET A 195 -10.19 11.08 -4.88
C MET A 195 -9.68 12.38 -5.52
N GLY A 196 -8.36 12.60 -5.53
CA GLY A 196 -7.74 13.74 -6.20
C GLY A 196 -7.97 13.82 -7.70
N SER A 197 -8.19 12.67 -8.36
CA SER A 197 -8.58 12.64 -9.78
C SER A 197 -9.96 13.27 -10.04
N LEU A 198 -10.78 13.38 -9.00
CA LEU A 198 -12.09 14.03 -8.98
C LEU A 198 -12.06 15.42 -8.32
N GLY A 199 -10.87 15.93 -7.97
CA GLY A 199 -10.72 17.22 -7.29
C GLY A 199 -11.10 17.22 -5.80
N ALA A 200 -11.27 16.05 -5.19
CA ALA A 200 -11.63 15.90 -3.77
C ALA A 200 -10.40 15.74 -2.87
N GLU A 201 -10.61 15.94 -1.56
CA GLU A 201 -9.60 15.71 -0.52
C GLU A 201 -9.42 14.21 -0.21
N ALA A 202 -8.51 13.87 0.71
CA ALA A 202 -8.23 12.48 1.10
C ALA A 202 -8.99 12.08 2.38
N PRO A 203 -10.25 11.62 2.30
CA PRO A 203 -10.98 11.20 3.50
C PRO A 203 -10.37 9.92 4.07
N PHE A 204 -10.47 9.71 5.39
CA PHE A 204 -10.29 8.37 5.94
C PHE A 204 -11.38 7.46 5.41
N HIS A 205 -11.01 6.31 4.87
CA HIS A 205 -11.95 5.29 4.44
C HIS A 205 -11.93 4.12 5.41
N HIS A 206 -13.09 3.54 5.69
CA HIS A 206 -13.21 2.38 6.56
C HIS A 206 -12.56 1.12 5.93
N LEU A 207 -12.38 0.06 6.72
CA LEU A 207 -11.98 -1.25 6.19
C LEU A 207 -13.23 -2.08 5.91
N TYR A 208 -13.21 -2.89 4.85
CA TYR A 208 -14.33 -3.79 4.57
C TYR A 208 -14.33 -4.98 5.54
N GLU A 209 -15.46 -5.24 6.19
CA GLU A 209 -15.61 -6.43 7.05
C GLU A 209 -15.59 -7.74 6.26
N PHE A 210 -15.96 -7.69 4.98
CA PHE A 210 -15.88 -8.82 4.07
C PHE A 210 -14.62 -8.77 3.21
N GLY A 211 -14.07 -9.94 2.86
CA GLY A 211 -12.79 -10.05 2.15
C GLY A 211 -11.60 -10.10 3.10
N THR A 212 -10.41 -9.78 2.58
CA THR A 212 -9.14 -9.82 3.33
C THR A 212 -8.26 -8.58 3.13
N THR A 213 -8.76 -7.51 2.50
CA THR A 213 -8.04 -6.23 2.42
C THR A 213 -7.77 -5.66 3.81
N SER A 214 -6.48 -5.40 4.09
CA SER A 214 -6.00 -4.99 5.41
C SER A 214 -5.49 -3.55 5.45
N ILE A 215 -5.29 -2.93 4.27
CA ILE A 215 -4.87 -1.53 4.12
C ILE A 215 -5.78 -0.86 3.10
N PHE A 216 -6.37 0.27 3.48
CA PHE A 216 -7.07 1.17 2.56
C PHE A 216 -6.31 2.50 2.51
N CYS A 217 -6.05 3.00 1.31
CA CYS A 217 -5.34 4.25 1.06
C CYS A 217 -6.22 5.19 0.24
N THR A 218 -6.38 6.44 0.67
CA THR A 218 -7.03 7.48 -0.13
C THR A 218 -6.03 8.56 -0.48
N ILE A 219 -6.11 9.04 -1.71
CA ILE A 219 -5.19 10.05 -2.26
C ILE A 219 -6.02 11.25 -2.70
N GLY A 220 -5.77 12.40 -2.08
CA GLY A 220 -6.48 13.65 -2.34
C GLY A 220 -5.95 14.42 -3.54
N LYS A 221 -6.50 15.63 -3.76
CA LYS A 221 -6.01 16.56 -4.77
C LYS A 221 -4.66 17.16 -4.38
N ILE A 222 -3.92 17.62 -5.39
CA ILE A 222 -2.72 18.43 -5.18
C ILE A 222 -3.13 19.86 -4.84
N TYR A 223 -2.52 20.44 -3.81
CA TYR A 223 -2.70 21.84 -3.41
C TYR A 223 -1.37 22.47 -3.00
N LYS A 224 -1.32 23.79 -2.80
CA LYS A 224 -0.13 24.46 -2.28
C LYS A 224 -0.21 24.52 -0.75
N LYS A 225 0.84 24.08 -0.06
CA LYS A 225 0.97 24.17 1.40
C LYS A 225 2.27 24.92 1.74
N PRO A 226 2.28 25.79 2.77
CA PRO A 226 3.50 26.45 3.20
C PRO A 226 4.41 25.46 3.93
N TYR A 227 5.69 25.44 3.56
CA TYR A 227 6.77 24.72 4.25
C TYR A 227 7.79 25.74 4.72
N GLN A 228 8.31 25.57 5.92
CA GLN A 228 9.41 26.39 6.39
C GLN A 228 10.73 25.79 5.92
N ASN A 229 11.55 26.59 5.25
CA ASN A 229 12.94 26.26 4.99
C ASN A 229 13.69 26.26 6.33
N VAL A 230 14.34 25.14 6.66
CA VAL A 230 14.98 24.97 7.97
C VAL A 230 16.26 25.81 8.10
N ALA A 231 16.95 26.08 6.99
CA ALA A 231 18.18 26.86 6.99
C ALA A 231 17.91 28.37 6.99
N SER A 232 16.99 28.85 6.14
CA SER A 232 16.70 30.29 6.04
C SER A 232 15.57 30.76 6.96
N GLY A 233 14.74 29.86 7.47
CA GLY A 233 13.52 30.18 8.21
C GLY A 233 12.37 30.72 7.36
N GLU A 234 12.58 30.91 6.06
CA GLU A 234 11.58 31.46 5.13
C GLU A 234 10.47 30.47 4.79
N LEU A 235 9.29 30.99 4.47
CA LEU A 235 8.15 30.19 4.03
C LEU A 235 8.18 29.98 2.52
N GLU A 236 8.27 28.72 2.11
CA GLU A 236 8.19 28.26 0.73
C GLU A 236 6.86 27.56 0.48
N TRP A 237 6.13 27.98 -0.56
CA TRP A 237 4.90 27.31 -0.97
C TRP A 237 5.21 26.14 -1.90
N LYS A 238 5.00 24.91 -1.41
CA LYS A 238 5.26 23.68 -2.18
C LYS A 238 3.95 23.00 -2.56
N LYS A 239 3.95 22.32 -3.70
CA LYS A 239 2.83 21.44 -4.06
C LYS A 239 2.86 20.20 -3.19
N THR A 240 1.69 19.88 -2.68
CA THR A 240 1.49 18.86 -1.66
C THR A 240 0.28 18.03 -1.98
N ILE A 241 0.32 16.78 -1.59
CA ILE A 241 -0.82 15.86 -1.65
C ILE A 241 -1.07 15.28 -0.26
N ASP A 242 -2.34 15.14 0.11
CA ASP A 242 -2.71 14.42 1.32
C ASP A 242 -2.99 12.96 0.97
N ILE A 243 -2.44 12.06 1.80
CA ILE A 243 -2.69 10.63 1.76
C ILE A 243 -3.20 10.20 3.12
N SER A 244 -4.35 9.52 3.13
CA SER A 244 -4.96 8.96 4.33
C SER A 244 -5.00 7.44 4.24
N ILE A 245 -4.51 6.76 5.27
CA ILE A 245 -4.38 5.31 5.33
C ILE A 245 -5.20 4.80 6.51
N SER A 246 -5.97 3.76 6.26
CA SER A 246 -6.64 2.95 7.28
C SER A 246 -6.03 1.56 7.26
N ILE A 247 -5.56 1.09 8.40
CA ILE A 247 -4.85 -0.19 8.52
C ILE A 247 -5.44 -1.03 9.64
N ASP A 248 -5.53 -2.34 9.40
CA ASP A 248 -5.91 -3.32 10.43
C ASP A 248 -4.73 -3.52 11.39
N GLU A 249 -4.81 -2.97 12.61
CA GLU A 249 -3.70 -3.00 13.57
C GLU A 249 -3.30 -4.40 14.02
N ARG A 250 -4.14 -5.41 13.75
CA ARG A 250 -3.84 -6.81 14.10
C ARG A 250 -2.75 -7.40 13.21
N ILE A 251 -2.39 -6.76 12.10
CA ILE A 251 -1.39 -7.28 11.14
C ILE A 251 0.05 -6.96 11.52
N CYS A 252 0.27 -5.84 12.23
CA CYS A 252 1.57 -5.38 12.70
C CYS A 252 1.46 -4.40 13.87
N ASP A 253 2.48 -4.34 14.73
CA ASP A 253 2.57 -3.36 15.82
C ASP A 253 2.87 -1.93 15.32
N GLY A 254 2.69 -0.96 16.22
CA GLY A 254 2.88 0.46 15.92
C GLY A 254 4.32 0.83 15.53
N PHE A 255 5.34 0.23 16.14
CA PHE A 255 6.74 0.52 15.80
C PHE A 255 7.06 0.03 14.39
N TYR A 256 6.58 -1.17 14.05
CA TYR A 256 6.68 -1.71 12.71
C TYR A 256 5.97 -0.82 11.69
N LEU A 257 4.77 -0.33 12.01
CA LEU A 257 3.99 0.55 11.15
C LEU A 257 4.70 1.87 10.89
N ILE A 258 5.18 2.58 11.91
CA ILE A 258 5.88 3.87 11.76
C ILE A 258 7.14 3.71 10.89
N LYS A 259 7.95 2.67 11.14
CA LYS A 259 9.12 2.39 10.27
C LYS A 259 8.71 2.10 8.83
N SER A 260 7.55 1.49 8.60
CA SER A 260 7.04 1.23 7.24
C SER A 260 6.57 2.50 6.55
N LEU A 261 5.90 3.41 7.29
CA LEU A 261 5.45 4.70 6.75
C LEU A 261 6.63 5.60 6.39
N ARG A 262 7.70 5.61 7.20
CA ARG A 262 8.94 6.32 6.85
C ARG A 262 9.62 5.73 5.62
N LEU A 263 9.61 4.40 5.45
CA LEU A 263 10.12 3.78 4.22
C LEU A 263 9.29 4.19 2.99
N PHE A 264 7.97 4.25 3.13
CA PHE A 264 7.10 4.76 2.08
C PHE A 264 7.42 6.23 1.74
N GLU A 265 7.66 7.06 2.75
CA GLU A 265 8.11 8.46 2.59
C GLU A 265 9.41 8.54 1.77
N THR A 266 10.40 7.70 2.06
CA THR A 266 11.66 7.66 1.29
C THR A 266 11.41 7.44 -0.22
N TYR A 267 10.49 6.55 -0.59
CA TYR A 267 10.16 6.32 -2.01
C TYR A 267 9.37 7.48 -2.65
N ILE A 268 8.62 8.24 -1.85
CA ILE A 268 7.89 9.42 -2.31
C ILE A 268 8.86 10.60 -2.50
N ASP A 269 9.83 10.75 -1.60
CA ASP A 269 10.84 11.81 -1.65
C ASP A 269 11.88 11.57 -2.74
N ASP A 270 12.27 10.31 -3.01
CA ASP A 270 13.16 9.93 -4.10
C ASP A 270 12.54 8.83 -5.00
N PRO A 271 11.84 9.23 -6.08
CA PRO A 271 11.21 8.29 -7.01
C PRO A 271 12.20 7.51 -7.88
N HIS A 272 13.47 7.91 -7.97
CA HIS A 272 14.47 7.15 -8.75
C HIS A 272 14.73 5.78 -8.16
N LEU A 273 14.53 5.62 -6.84
CA LEU A 273 14.56 4.31 -6.19
C LEU A 273 13.57 3.32 -6.81
N LEU A 274 12.47 3.81 -7.39
CA LEU A 274 11.44 2.96 -8.01
C LEU A 274 11.80 2.51 -9.43
N GLU A 275 12.93 2.96 -9.99
CA GLU A 275 13.44 2.44 -11.27
C GLU A 275 13.96 1.00 -11.13
N HIS A 276 14.36 0.61 -9.92
CA HIS A 276 14.74 -0.75 -9.57
C HIS A 276 13.53 -1.53 -9.06
N SER A 277 13.56 -2.86 -9.19
CA SER A 277 12.53 -3.69 -8.55
C SER A 277 12.72 -3.76 -7.02
N PRO A 278 11.64 -4.03 -6.25
CA PRO A 278 11.73 -4.25 -4.82
C PRO A 278 12.76 -5.31 -4.41
N ILE A 279 12.88 -6.39 -5.20
CA ILE A 279 13.85 -7.47 -4.97
C ILE A 279 15.29 -6.99 -5.17
N GLU A 280 15.57 -6.28 -6.25
CA GLU A 280 16.91 -5.77 -6.54
C GLU A 280 17.40 -4.85 -5.42
N LEU A 281 16.58 -3.88 -5.00
CA LEU A 281 16.91 -2.99 -3.88
C LEU A 281 17.16 -3.77 -2.57
N ASP A 282 16.34 -4.79 -2.29
CA ASP A 282 16.51 -5.62 -1.10
C ASP A 282 17.81 -6.44 -1.14
N LEU A 283 18.18 -6.96 -2.31
CA LEU A 283 19.42 -7.68 -2.52
C LEU A 283 20.64 -6.76 -2.37
N GLU A 284 20.61 -5.58 -2.99
CA GLU A 284 21.67 -4.57 -2.86
C GLU A 284 21.86 -4.14 -1.41
N HIS A 285 20.77 -3.89 -0.71
CA HIS A 285 20.80 -3.54 0.71
C HIS A 285 21.42 -4.69 1.54
N LYS A 286 20.99 -5.94 1.32
CA LYS A 286 21.57 -7.10 2.01
C LYS A 286 23.06 -7.30 1.70
N GLN A 287 23.50 -6.99 0.48
CA GLN A 287 24.92 -7.05 0.10
C GLN A 287 25.73 -5.99 0.85
N LYS A 288 25.26 -4.73 0.88
CA LYS A 288 25.89 -3.65 1.65
C LYS A 288 26.00 -4.00 3.14
N LEU A 289 24.94 -4.58 3.72
CA LEU A 289 24.94 -5.05 5.10
C LEU A 289 25.99 -6.16 5.35
N ARG A 290 26.15 -7.10 4.42
CA ARG A 290 27.16 -8.17 4.54
C ARG A 290 28.58 -7.63 4.46
N GLN A 291 28.83 -6.70 3.52
CA GLN A 291 30.13 -6.03 3.40
C GLN A 291 30.49 -5.28 4.68
N TYR A 292 29.52 -4.61 5.31
CA TYR A 292 29.72 -3.91 6.56
C TYR A 292 29.98 -4.86 7.75
N LYS A 293 29.16 -5.92 7.91
CA LYS A 293 29.36 -6.93 8.97
C LYS A 293 30.70 -7.66 8.86
N GLN A 294 31.23 -7.78 7.65
CA GLN A 294 32.55 -8.36 7.42
C GLN A 294 33.70 -7.39 7.79
N TYR A 295 33.43 -6.09 7.81
CA TYR A 295 34.38 -5.04 8.20
C TYR A 295 34.37 -4.75 9.71
N ASP A 296 33.21 -4.85 10.37
CA ASP A 296 32.96 -4.29 11.70
C ASP A 296 32.57 -5.36 12.73
N GLY A 297 33.38 -6.42 12.84
CA GLY A 297 33.13 -7.63 13.63
C GLY A 297 32.31 -7.42 14.91
N ASP A 298 31.11 -8.02 14.92
CA ASP A 298 30.13 -8.06 16.02
C ASP A 298 29.62 -6.71 16.55
N SER A 299 28.48 -6.23 16.01
CA SER A 299 27.46 -5.63 16.88
C SER A 299 26.04 -5.74 16.31
N GLU A 300 25.10 -6.25 17.12
CA GLU A 300 23.65 -6.15 16.89
C GLU A 300 23.15 -4.70 16.97
N SER A 301 23.97 -3.77 17.48
CA SER A 301 23.66 -2.33 17.60
C SER A 301 23.47 -1.62 16.25
N PHE A 302 24.04 -2.18 15.17
CA PHE A 302 23.97 -1.58 13.84
C PHE A 302 22.57 -1.61 13.20
N LEU A 303 21.67 -2.52 13.58
CA LEU A 303 20.30 -2.50 13.02
C LEU A 303 19.48 -1.34 13.57
N GLU A 304 19.83 -0.83 14.76
CA GLU A 304 19.32 0.46 15.20
C GLU A 304 20.15 1.58 14.57
N ASP A 305 21.48 1.56 14.66
CA ASP A 305 22.33 2.66 14.17
C ASP A 305 22.32 2.90 12.65
N TYR A 306 22.18 1.89 11.80
CA TYR A 306 22.09 2.06 10.34
C TYR A 306 20.73 2.59 9.92
N TRP A 307 19.66 2.12 10.58
CA TRP A 307 18.34 2.66 10.34
C TRP A 307 18.22 4.05 10.95
N GLU A 308 18.79 4.31 12.12
CA GLU A 308 18.90 5.65 12.68
C GLU A 308 19.76 6.55 11.80
N LYS A 309 20.89 6.08 11.22
CA LYS A 309 21.68 6.85 10.26
C LYS A 309 20.95 7.10 8.94
N MET A 310 20.28 6.11 8.37
CA MET A 310 19.46 6.32 7.17
C MET A 310 18.29 7.27 7.43
N MET A 311 17.67 7.19 8.60
CA MET A 311 16.62 8.13 9.02
C MET A 311 17.21 9.50 9.36
N ALA A 312 18.40 9.55 9.95
CA ALA A 312 19.12 10.77 10.27
C ALA A 312 19.79 11.40 9.05
N GLU A 313 19.99 10.70 7.94
CA GLU A 313 20.41 11.25 6.65
C GLU A 313 19.19 11.76 5.87
N ALA A 314 18.04 11.08 5.99
CA ALA A 314 16.75 11.60 5.51
C ALA A 314 16.30 12.85 6.29
N ASP A 315 16.56 12.90 7.61
CA ASP A 315 16.35 14.08 8.44
C ASP A 315 17.53 15.08 8.34
N GLY A 316 18.75 14.62 8.09
CA GLY A 316 20.02 15.37 8.17
C GLY A 316 20.54 15.94 6.86
N ASN A 317 19.79 15.84 5.77
CA ASN A 317 19.81 16.88 4.73
C ASN A 317 19.16 18.20 5.22
N LYS A 318 18.82 18.27 6.53
CA LYS A 318 18.63 19.49 7.31
C LYS A 318 19.71 19.55 8.41
N GLY A 319 20.83 20.20 8.11
CA GLY A 319 21.70 20.81 9.11
C GLY A 319 22.97 20.04 9.45
N ALA A 320 24.04 20.35 8.70
CA ALA A 320 25.40 20.44 9.24
C ALA A 320 26.29 21.19 8.24
N ASP A 321 26.20 22.53 8.25
CA ASP A 321 27.35 23.35 7.87
C ASP A 321 27.46 24.49 8.88
N HIS A 322 28.24 24.24 9.93
CA HIS A 322 28.93 25.28 10.68
C HIS A 322 30.18 24.62 11.28
N SER A 323 31.23 24.64 10.46
CA SER A 323 32.59 24.62 10.96
C SER A 323 32.82 25.83 11.86
N ASP A 324 33.50 25.56 12.97
CA ASP A 324 34.19 26.53 13.81
C ASP A 324 34.87 27.62 12.98
N GLU A 325 34.67 28.88 13.37
CA GLU A 325 35.75 29.87 13.33
C GLU A 325 35.52 30.92 14.42
N ASN A 326 36.31 30.79 15.49
CA ASN A 326 36.66 31.88 16.38
C ASN A 326 37.55 32.86 15.61
N LEU A 327 37.08 34.10 15.37
CA LEU A 327 37.76 35.39 15.58
C LEU A 327 37.02 36.55 14.90
#